data_AF-A0A7K3A651-F1
#
_entry.id   AF-A0A7K3A651-F1
#
_cell.length_a   1.000
_cell.length_b   1.000
_cell.length_c   1.000
_cell.angle_alpha   90.00
_cell.angle_beta   90.00
_cell.angle_gamma   90.00
#
_symmetry.space_group_name_H-M   'P 1'
#
loop_
_entity.id
_entity.type
_entity.pdbx_description
1 polymer ?
#
loop_
_entity_poly.entity_id
_entity_poly.type
_entity_poly.pdbx_seq_one_letter_code
_entity_poly.pdbx_strand_id
1 'polypeptide(L)'
;MSHDAAEQPQPDMSLGDVALLSAFAKLFKDHVVPAIDKKIAAVKTPLLAAYDDPERGTKSIDVKVNGVAVATQTVSVSRDKYDVADDDKFNEFAEECGEAEVIIQARPSFREAMIKRAKFDKETGQIVDKLTGQVIPGMVRIPGGKPTGSVSLTWKDGGKEAVVDAYHSGQLHSLLSGVPMLPAPPGAEPHGAEVDESPEQ
;
A
#
# COMPACT_ATOMS: atom_id res chain seq x y z
N MET A 1 9.14 -29.35 8.84
CA MET A 1 9.90 -28.19 9.35
C MET A 1 8.96 -27.01 9.37
N SER A 2 8.26 -26.83 10.49
CA SER A 2 7.35 -25.71 10.71
C SER A 2 8.16 -24.48 11.07
N HIS A 3 7.98 -23.39 10.34
CA HIS A 3 8.43 -22.08 10.79
C HIS A 3 7.47 -21.61 11.88
N ASP A 4 7.82 -21.98 13.11
CA ASP A 4 7.25 -21.39 14.31
C ASP A 4 7.81 -19.97 14.40
N ALA A 5 7.13 -19.03 13.73
CA ALA A 5 7.37 -17.62 13.93
C ALA A 5 6.82 -17.32 15.33
N ALA A 6 7.70 -17.38 16.33
CA ALA A 6 7.40 -16.94 17.67
C ALA A 6 6.84 -15.51 17.58
N GLU A 7 5.52 -15.42 17.72
CA GLU A 7 4.78 -14.18 17.82
C GLU A 7 5.29 -13.52 19.10
N GLN A 8 6.23 -12.58 18.95
CA GLN A 8 6.76 -11.85 20.09
C GLN A 8 5.57 -11.19 20.80
N PRO A 9 5.47 -11.32 22.14
CA PRO A 9 4.38 -10.71 22.89
C PRO A 9 4.41 -9.21 22.61
N GLN A 10 3.42 -8.73 21.86
CA GLN A 10 3.27 -7.30 21.64
C GLN A 10 3.04 -6.68 23.01
N PRO A 11 3.86 -5.70 23.44
CA PRO A 11 3.59 -4.99 24.68
C PRO A 11 2.16 -4.43 24.61
N ASP A 12 1.42 -4.49 25.72
CA ASP A 12 0.10 -3.87 25.85
C ASP A 12 0.23 -2.35 25.61
N MET A 13 0.24 -1.95 24.33
CA MET A 13 0.37 -0.57 23.91
C MET A 13 -0.91 0.17 24.26
N SER A 14 -0.77 1.33 24.89
CA SER A 14 -1.93 2.19 25.12
C SER A 14 -2.49 2.71 23.79
N LEU A 15 -3.78 3.08 23.75
CA LEU A 15 -4.37 3.69 22.56
C LEU A 15 -3.65 4.99 22.14
N GLY A 16 -3.05 5.71 23.10
CA GLY A 16 -2.21 6.87 22.84
C GLY A 16 -0.93 6.50 22.09
N ASP A 17 -0.28 5.41 22.50
CA ASP A 17 0.93 4.90 21.86
C ASP A 17 0.66 4.37 20.45
N VAL A 18 -0.47 3.67 20.25
CA VAL A 18 -0.92 3.23 18.93
C VAL A 18 -1.18 4.42 18.00
N ALA A 19 -1.81 5.49 18.50
CA ALA A 19 -2.04 6.71 17.74
C ALA A 19 -0.73 7.44 17.40
N LEU A 20 0.21 7.49 18.35
CA LEU A 20 1.54 8.09 18.17
C LEU A 20 2.37 7.31 17.13
N LEU A 21 2.35 5.98 17.20
CA LEU A 21 3.00 5.11 16.22
C LEU A 21 2.41 5.30 14.82
N SER A 22 1.08 5.39 14.70
CA SER A 22 0.39 5.68 13.43
C SER A 22 0.78 7.05 12.86
N ALA A 23 0.87 8.07 13.71
CA ALA A 23 1.31 9.41 13.32
C ALA A 23 2.75 9.43 12.82
N PHE A 24 3.66 8.78 13.54
CA PHE A 24 5.05 8.61 13.13
C PHE A 24 5.18 7.84 11.82
N ALA A 25 4.46 6.71 11.66
CA ALA A 25 4.48 5.92 10.44
C ALA A 25 4.00 6.72 9.22
N LYS A 26 2.94 7.54 9.38
CA LYS A 26 2.46 8.43 8.31
C LYS A 26 3.52 9.49 7.95
N LEU A 27 4.15 10.08 8.95
CA LEU A 27 5.21 11.09 8.75
C LEU A 27 6.43 10.48 8.05
N PHE A 28 6.89 9.31 8.50
CA PHE A 28 7.99 8.58 7.89
C PHE A 28 7.67 8.23 6.43
N LYS A 29 6.45 7.75 6.16
CA LYS A 29 5.97 7.52 4.79
C LYS A 29 5.99 8.79 3.96
N ASP A 30 5.58 9.93 4.50
CA ASP A 30 5.49 11.18 3.74
C ASP A 30 6.86 11.82 3.44
N HIS A 31 7.88 11.57 4.27
CA HIS A 31 9.19 12.21 4.12
C HIS A 31 10.27 11.28 3.58
N VAL A 32 10.32 10.03 4.04
CA VAL A 32 11.39 9.09 3.70
C VAL A 32 11.10 8.35 2.40
N VAL A 33 9.85 7.92 2.18
CA VAL A 33 9.50 7.20 0.94
C VAL A 33 9.75 8.06 -0.30
N PRO A 34 9.34 9.34 -0.38
CA PRO A 34 9.66 10.17 -1.54
C PRO A 34 11.16 10.38 -1.77
N ALA A 35 11.96 10.43 -0.69
CA ALA A 35 13.41 10.55 -0.81
C ALA A 35 14.04 9.26 -1.36
N ILE A 36 13.56 8.09 -0.92
CA ILE A 36 13.95 6.78 -1.46
C ILE A 36 13.50 6.65 -2.92
N ASP A 37 12.24 7.00 -3.21
CA ASP A 37 11.68 6.96 -4.57
C ASP A 37 12.48 7.84 -5.52
N LYS A 38 12.92 9.02 -5.07
CA LYS A 38 13.80 9.89 -5.86
C LYS A 38 15.14 9.22 -6.17
N LYS A 39 15.73 8.49 -5.22
CA LYS A 39 16.96 7.72 -5.44
C LYS A 39 16.75 6.56 -6.41
N ILE A 40 15.64 5.82 -6.28
CA ILE A 40 15.25 4.76 -7.21
C ILE A 40 15.04 5.35 -8.62
N ALA A 41 14.34 6.48 -8.73
CA ALA A 41 14.10 7.16 -10.01
C ALA A 41 15.41 7.62 -10.66
N ALA A 42 16.38 8.12 -9.88
CA ALA A 42 17.67 8.55 -10.40
C ALA A 42 18.48 7.39 -11.02
N VAL A 43 18.28 6.14 -10.58
CA VAL A 43 18.92 4.95 -11.16
C VAL A 43 18.30 4.56 -12.50
N LYS A 44 17.05 4.94 -12.78
CA LYS A 44 16.36 4.56 -14.03
C LYS A 44 17.03 5.13 -15.27
N THR A 45 17.40 6.41 -15.26
CA THR A 45 17.98 7.11 -16.42
C THR A 45 19.26 6.43 -16.95
N PRO A 46 20.29 6.13 -16.13
CA PRO A 46 21.48 5.44 -16.64
C PRO A 46 21.21 4.00 -17.08
N LEU A 47 20.26 3.29 -16.46
CA LEU A 47 19.90 1.93 -16.87
C LEU A 47 19.18 1.89 -18.22
N LEU A 48 18.28 2.83 -18.47
CA LEU A 48 17.61 2.97 -19.78
C LEU A 48 18.63 3.36 -20.86
N ALA A 49 19.52 4.30 -20.57
CA ALA A 49 20.58 4.68 -21.50
C ALA A 49 21.52 3.49 -21.85
N ALA A 50 21.80 2.60 -20.90
CA ALA A 50 22.59 1.39 -21.14
C ALA A 50 21.83 0.30 -21.94
N TYR A 51 20.50 0.30 -21.87
CA TYR A 51 19.65 -0.55 -22.70
C TYR A 51 19.54 -0.03 -24.14
N ASP A 52 19.38 1.29 -24.32
CA ASP A 52 19.25 1.94 -25.62
C ASP A 52 20.58 2.08 -26.40
N ASP A 53 21.71 1.82 -25.75
CA ASP A 53 23.03 1.78 -26.38
C ASP A 53 23.08 0.66 -27.44
N PRO A 54 23.21 1.00 -28.74
CA PRO A 54 23.15 0.04 -29.84
C PRO A 54 24.33 -0.96 -29.84
N GLU A 55 25.43 -0.67 -29.14
CA GLU A 55 26.58 -1.58 -29.04
C GLU A 55 26.49 -2.53 -27.84
N ARG A 56 25.77 -2.14 -26.78
CA ARG A 56 25.74 -2.89 -25.51
C ARG A 56 24.40 -3.56 -25.22
N GLY A 57 23.28 -2.95 -25.59
CA GLY A 57 21.93 -3.50 -25.43
C GLY A 57 21.65 -4.15 -24.07
N THR A 58 22.23 -3.61 -22.99
CA THR A 58 22.34 -4.35 -21.72
C THR A 58 21.00 -4.34 -20.99
N LYS A 59 20.32 -5.50 -21.00
CA LYS A 59 18.97 -5.66 -20.44
C LYS A 59 18.95 -5.90 -18.94
N SER A 60 20.02 -6.46 -18.39
CA SER A 60 20.11 -6.88 -17.00
C SER A 60 21.51 -6.61 -16.43
N ILE A 61 21.58 -6.15 -15.19
CA ILE A 61 22.83 -5.87 -14.47
C ILE A 61 22.76 -6.48 -13.07
N ASP A 62 23.79 -7.21 -12.68
CA ASP A 62 23.91 -7.74 -11.31
C ASP A 62 24.31 -6.65 -10.32
N VAL A 63 23.53 -6.51 -9.27
CA VAL A 63 23.83 -5.72 -8.08
C VAL A 63 24.74 -6.54 -7.19
N LYS A 64 25.95 -6.03 -6.93
CA LYS A 64 26.95 -6.71 -6.11
C LYS A 64 27.22 -5.97 -4.81
N VAL A 65 27.32 -6.71 -3.71
CA VAL A 65 27.83 -6.22 -2.42
C VAL A 65 29.10 -7.00 -2.11
N ASN A 66 30.22 -6.31 -1.90
CA ASN A 66 31.54 -6.93 -1.67
C ASN A 66 31.93 -7.96 -2.75
N GLY A 67 31.56 -7.70 -4.01
CA GLY A 67 31.84 -8.58 -5.14
C GLY A 67 30.86 -9.76 -5.30
N VAL A 68 30.00 -10.02 -4.32
CA VAL A 68 28.97 -11.07 -4.36
C VAL A 68 27.70 -10.50 -4.98
N ALA A 69 27.14 -11.17 -6.00
CA ALA A 69 25.86 -10.79 -6.58
C ALA A 69 24.73 -11.02 -5.56
N VAL A 70 24.00 -9.97 -5.23
CA VAL A 70 22.90 -9.99 -4.24
C VAL A 70 21.53 -9.76 -4.87
N ALA A 71 21.47 -9.18 -6.08
CA ALA A 71 20.24 -8.99 -6.84
C ALA A 71 20.59 -8.74 -8.32
N THR A 72 19.58 -8.73 -9.20
CA THR A 72 19.72 -8.34 -10.60
C THR A 72 18.67 -7.27 -10.93
N GLN A 73 19.10 -6.16 -11.51
CA GLN A 73 18.18 -5.15 -12.06
C GLN A 73 18.00 -5.38 -13.55
N THR A 74 16.75 -5.53 -13.99
CA THR A 74 16.39 -5.77 -15.39
C THR A 74 15.48 -4.66 -15.90
N VAL A 75 15.79 -4.12 -17.08
CA VAL A 75 14.90 -3.20 -17.78
C VAL A 75 13.72 -3.99 -18.32
N SER A 76 12.53 -3.76 -17.74
CA SER A 76 11.31 -4.37 -18.22
C SER A 76 10.84 -3.67 -19.50
N VAL A 77 10.75 -4.43 -20.57
CA VAL A 77 10.18 -3.98 -21.83
C VAL A 77 8.70 -4.37 -21.81
N SER A 78 7.82 -3.40 -22.00
CA SER A 78 6.39 -3.70 -22.17
C SER A 78 6.22 -4.55 -23.42
N ARG A 79 5.49 -5.65 -23.27
CA ARG A 79 4.99 -6.38 -24.44
C ARG A 79 4.03 -5.49 -25.21
N ASP A 80 3.91 -5.76 -26.50
CA ASP A 80 2.91 -5.12 -27.34
C ASP A 80 1.53 -5.26 -26.70
N LYS A 81 0.81 -4.15 -26.69
CA LYS A 81 -0.59 -4.09 -26.32
C LYS A 81 -1.37 -3.79 -27.58
N TYR A 82 -2.41 -4.57 -27.81
CA TYR A 82 -3.33 -4.37 -28.90
C TYR A 82 -4.58 -3.74 -28.32
N ASP A 83 -5.04 -2.68 -28.97
CA ASP A 83 -6.28 -1.99 -28.64
C ASP A 83 -7.21 -2.07 -29.86
N VAL A 84 -8.51 -1.97 -29.62
CA VAL A 84 -9.50 -1.94 -30.69
C VAL A 84 -9.48 -0.54 -31.30
N ALA A 85 -8.98 -0.45 -32.53
CA ALA A 85 -8.90 0.82 -33.25
C ALA A 85 -10.23 1.24 -33.89
N ASP A 86 -11.13 0.27 -34.10
CA ASP A 86 -12.41 0.42 -34.79
C ASP A 86 -13.40 -0.56 -34.17
N ASP A 87 -14.23 -0.04 -33.26
CA ASP A 87 -15.20 -0.85 -32.51
C ASP A 87 -16.23 -1.51 -33.43
N ASP A 88 -16.65 -0.84 -34.51
CA ASP A 88 -17.66 -1.36 -35.41
C ASP A 88 -17.16 -2.61 -36.13
N LYS A 89 -15.95 -2.57 -36.70
CA LYS A 89 -15.35 -3.75 -37.35
C LYS A 89 -15.01 -4.87 -36.38
N PHE A 90 -14.61 -4.53 -35.16
CA PHE A 90 -14.33 -5.54 -34.14
C PHE A 90 -15.60 -6.24 -33.67
N ASN A 91 -16.71 -5.50 -33.55
CA ASN A 91 -18.02 -6.05 -33.22
C ASN A 91 -18.55 -6.94 -34.35
N GLU A 92 -18.40 -6.54 -35.62
CA GLU A 92 -18.73 -7.40 -36.77
C GLU A 92 -17.95 -8.73 -36.72
N PHE A 93 -16.65 -8.68 -36.42
CA PHE A 93 -15.84 -9.89 -36.25
C PHE A 93 -16.28 -10.75 -35.04
N ALA A 94 -16.66 -10.12 -33.92
CA ALA A 94 -17.18 -10.83 -32.76
C ALA A 94 -18.53 -11.51 -33.06
N GLU A 95 -19.38 -10.87 -33.86
CA GLU A 95 -20.64 -11.45 -34.36
C GLU A 95 -20.36 -12.67 -35.27
N GLU A 96 -19.41 -12.57 -36.20
CA GLU A 96 -18.98 -13.69 -37.05
C GLU A 96 -18.44 -14.88 -36.24
N CYS A 97 -17.73 -14.60 -35.14
CA CYS A 97 -17.23 -15.62 -34.23
C CYS A 97 -18.29 -16.19 -33.27
N GLY A 98 -19.51 -15.62 -33.26
CA GLY A 98 -20.59 -16.02 -32.35
C GLY A 98 -20.38 -15.57 -30.90
N GLU A 99 -19.49 -14.61 -30.66
CA GLU A 99 -19.12 -14.08 -29.34
C GLU A 99 -19.85 -12.76 -29.01
N ALA A 100 -20.84 -12.37 -29.81
CA ALA A 100 -21.67 -11.19 -29.56
C ALA A 100 -22.86 -11.50 -28.64
N GLU A 101 -23.04 -10.70 -27.59
CA GLU A 101 -24.16 -10.81 -26.63
C GLU A 101 -25.01 -9.54 -26.61
N VAL A 102 -26.34 -9.70 -26.57
CA VAL A 102 -27.28 -8.58 -26.37
C VAL A 102 -27.60 -8.43 -24.89
N ILE A 103 -27.01 -7.41 -24.25
CA ILE A 103 -27.25 -7.12 -22.83
C ILE A 103 -28.39 -6.09 -22.68
N ILE A 104 -29.52 -6.52 -22.13
CA ILE A 104 -30.59 -5.60 -21.70
C ILE A 104 -30.26 -5.07 -20.31
N GLN A 105 -29.72 -3.85 -20.26
CA GLN A 105 -29.40 -3.16 -19.03
C GLN A 105 -30.19 -1.86 -18.88
N ALA A 106 -30.62 -1.56 -17.65
CA ALA A 106 -31.12 -0.23 -17.33
C ALA A 106 -30.01 0.80 -17.57
N ARG A 107 -30.37 1.97 -18.11
CA ARG A 107 -29.39 3.04 -18.40
C ARG A 107 -28.53 3.33 -17.15
N PRO A 108 -27.19 3.37 -17.25
CA PRO A 108 -26.32 3.60 -16.10
C PRO A 108 -26.69 4.85 -15.30
N SER A 109 -27.03 5.94 -16.01
CA SER A 109 -27.48 7.19 -15.40
C SER A 109 -28.78 7.06 -14.61
N PHE A 110 -29.73 6.24 -15.08
CA PHE A 110 -30.97 5.95 -14.35
C PHE A 110 -30.66 5.14 -13.08
N ARG A 111 -29.82 4.10 -13.18
CA ARG A 111 -29.41 3.28 -12.05
C ARG A 111 -28.73 4.12 -10.97
N GLU A 112 -27.76 4.96 -11.33
CA GLU A 112 -27.08 5.85 -10.39
C GLU A 112 -28.00 6.87 -9.75
N ALA A 113 -28.91 7.46 -10.54
CA ALA A 113 -29.89 8.41 -10.03
C ALA A 113 -30.83 7.76 -9.02
N MET A 114 -31.31 6.54 -9.27
CA MET A 114 -32.15 5.79 -8.34
C MET A 114 -31.41 5.46 -7.05
N ILE A 115 -30.14 5.02 -7.13
CA ILE A 115 -29.32 4.75 -5.93
C ILE A 115 -29.15 6.02 -5.07
N LYS A 116 -28.87 7.18 -5.67
CA LYS A 116 -28.71 8.46 -4.96
C LYS A 116 -30.02 8.98 -4.35
N ARG A 117 -31.17 8.56 -4.88
CA ARG A 117 -32.50 8.97 -4.43
C ARG A 117 -33.14 7.99 -3.46
N ALA A 118 -32.64 6.77 -3.41
CA ALA A 118 -33.10 5.74 -2.50
C ALA A 118 -33.00 6.21 -1.04
N LYS A 119 -34.12 6.06 -0.33
CA LYS A 119 -34.25 6.30 1.09
C LYS A 119 -34.90 5.08 1.72
N PHE A 120 -34.38 4.64 2.85
CA PHE A 120 -35.02 3.59 3.62
C PHE A 120 -36.17 4.18 4.43
N ASP A 121 -37.37 3.66 4.20
CA ASP A 121 -38.53 3.93 5.04
C ASP A 121 -38.55 2.94 6.20
N LYS A 122 -38.50 3.48 7.43
CA LYS A 122 -38.44 2.68 8.66
C LYS A 122 -39.80 2.09 9.04
N GLU A 123 -40.90 2.68 8.59
CA GLU A 123 -42.26 2.23 8.93
C GLU A 123 -42.67 1.04 8.08
N THR A 124 -42.33 1.08 6.78
CA THR A 124 -42.67 0.02 5.82
C THR A 124 -41.55 -1.00 5.61
N GLY A 125 -40.32 -0.67 6.02
CA GLY A 125 -39.13 -1.50 5.80
C GLY A 125 -38.67 -1.55 4.33
N GLN A 126 -39.18 -0.65 3.48
CA GLN A 126 -38.92 -0.62 2.04
C GLN A 126 -37.94 0.50 1.65
N ILE A 127 -37.37 0.39 0.46
CA ILE A 127 -36.58 1.46 -0.15
C ILE A 127 -37.49 2.24 -1.09
N VAL A 128 -37.59 3.55 -0.83
CA VAL A 128 -38.42 4.47 -1.60
C VAL A 128 -37.56 5.54 -2.28
N ASP A 129 -38.00 6.05 -3.41
CA ASP A 129 -37.43 7.26 -4.01
C ASP A 129 -37.85 8.45 -3.13
N LYS A 130 -36.87 9.15 -2.56
CA LYS A 130 -37.10 10.31 -1.70
C LYS A 130 -37.83 11.47 -2.39
N LEU A 131 -37.86 11.53 -3.72
CA LEU A 131 -38.53 12.59 -4.49
C LEU A 131 -39.98 12.25 -4.82
N THR A 132 -40.27 11.00 -5.18
CA THR A 132 -41.60 10.58 -5.66
C THR A 132 -42.39 9.81 -4.61
N GLY A 133 -41.73 9.34 -3.54
CA GLY A 133 -42.31 8.46 -2.53
C GLY A 133 -42.61 7.04 -3.03
N GLN A 134 -42.26 6.71 -4.28
CA GLN A 134 -42.52 5.40 -4.85
C GLN A 134 -41.50 4.36 -4.37
N VAL A 135 -41.96 3.13 -4.16
CA VAL A 135 -41.10 1.99 -3.81
C VAL A 135 -40.18 1.66 -4.98
N ILE A 136 -38.88 1.53 -4.72
CA ILE A 136 -37.89 1.11 -5.72
C ILE A 136 -37.68 -0.41 -5.60
N PRO A 137 -38.25 -1.23 -6.51
CA PRO A 137 -38.10 -2.67 -6.45
C PRO A 137 -36.66 -3.10 -6.74
N GLY A 138 -36.22 -4.20 -6.14
CA GLY A 138 -34.91 -4.81 -6.38
C GLY A 138 -33.73 -4.13 -5.65
N MET A 139 -33.96 -3.13 -4.80
CA MET A 139 -32.93 -2.53 -3.97
C MET A 139 -32.83 -3.20 -2.59
N VAL A 140 -31.61 -3.38 -2.10
CA VAL A 140 -31.33 -3.92 -0.75
C VAL A 140 -30.63 -2.86 0.08
N ARG A 141 -31.05 -2.69 1.33
CA ARG A 141 -30.37 -1.81 2.28
C ARG A 141 -29.17 -2.54 2.87
N ILE A 142 -27.98 -1.98 2.67
CA ILE A 142 -26.80 -2.35 3.44
C ILE A 142 -26.72 -1.38 4.63
N PRO A 143 -26.95 -1.83 5.88
CA PRO A 143 -26.88 -0.95 7.04
C PRO A 143 -25.46 -0.40 7.21
N GLY A 144 -25.33 0.93 7.20
CA GLY A 144 -24.09 1.61 7.57
C GLY A 144 -23.82 1.55 9.08
N GLY A 145 -22.62 1.98 9.49
CA GLY A 145 -22.25 2.13 10.90
C GLY A 145 -21.27 1.09 11.46
N LYS A 146 -20.82 0.13 10.65
CA LYS A 146 -19.63 -0.66 11.00
C LYS A 146 -18.38 0.18 10.69
N PRO A 147 -17.34 0.18 11.55
CA PRO A 147 -16.05 0.75 11.20
C PRO A 147 -15.59 0.19 9.86
N THR A 148 -15.24 1.07 8.92
CA THR A 148 -14.81 0.68 7.57
C THR A 148 -13.39 0.09 7.54
N GLY A 149 -12.77 -0.09 8.71
CA GLY A 149 -11.34 -0.38 8.85
C GLY A 149 -10.44 0.80 8.46
N SER A 150 -11.00 1.94 8.04
CA SER A 150 -10.24 3.13 7.66
C SER A 150 -10.10 4.08 8.84
N VAL A 151 -8.86 4.50 9.11
CA VAL A 151 -8.54 5.52 10.11
C VAL A 151 -7.92 6.72 9.37
N SER A 152 -8.34 7.93 9.72
CA SER A 152 -7.78 9.17 9.16
C SER A 152 -6.98 9.90 10.23
N LEU A 153 -5.80 10.41 9.84
CA LEU A 153 -4.93 11.21 10.69
C LEU A 153 -5.00 12.66 10.22
N THR A 154 -5.29 13.58 11.15
CA THR A 154 -5.24 15.03 10.92
C THR A 154 -4.23 15.65 11.88
N TRP A 155 -3.30 16.43 11.35
CA TRP A 155 -2.29 17.11 12.16
C TRP A 155 -2.87 18.35 12.82
N LYS A 156 -2.51 18.55 14.10
CA LYS A 156 -2.68 19.85 14.78
C LYS A 156 -1.46 20.74 14.50
N ASP A 157 -1.61 22.04 14.72
CA ASP A 157 -0.52 23.01 14.59
C ASP A 157 0.69 22.59 15.44
N GLY A 158 1.89 22.56 14.83
CA GLY A 158 3.13 22.13 15.48
C GLY A 158 3.25 20.62 15.74
N GLY A 159 2.22 19.83 15.41
CA GLY A 159 2.16 18.41 15.74
C GLY A 159 3.15 17.55 14.94
N LYS A 160 3.52 17.99 13.73
CA LYS A 160 4.53 17.27 12.92
C LYS A 160 5.91 17.45 13.51
N GLU A 161 6.26 18.69 13.83
CA GLU A 161 7.53 19.11 14.41
C GLU A 161 7.76 18.38 15.75
N ALA A 162 6.74 18.34 16.60
CA ALA A 162 6.81 17.62 17.88
C ALA A 162 7.10 16.11 17.72
N VAL A 163 6.53 15.45 16.71
CA VAL A 163 6.79 14.02 16.44
C VAL A 163 8.20 13.80 15.87
N VAL A 164 8.69 14.71 15.02
CA VAL A 164 10.09 14.66 14.53
C VAL A 164 11.08 14.85 15.67
N ASP A 165 10.84 15.82 16.54
CA ASP A 165 11.70 16.12 17.66
C ASP A 165 11.74 14.94 18.65
N ALA A 166 10.58 14.35 18.98
CA ALA A 166 10.49 13.16 19.81
C ALA A 166 11.20 11.94 19.20
N TYR A 167 11.20 11.81 17.87
CA TYR A 167 11.97 10.78 17.18
C TYR A 167 13.49 11.02 17.31
N HIS A 168 13.96 12.23 16.97
CA HIS A 168 15.38 12.57 17.03
C HIS A 168 15.94 12.54 18.46
N SER A 169 15.13 12.89 19.46
CA SER A 169 15.50 12.83 20.87
C SER A 169 15.40 11.42 21.46
N GLY A 170 15.03 10.40 20.66
CA GLY A 170 14.91 9.01 21.10
C GLY A 170 13.72 8.69 22.01
N GLN A 171 12.79 9.64 22.20
CA GLN A 171 11.62 9.45 23.07
C GLN A 171 10.63 8.40 22.52
N LEU A 172 10.67 8.14 21.22
CA LEU A 172 9.83 7.12 20.56
C LEU A 172 10.49 5.72 20.50
N HIS A 173 11.69 5.54 21.05
CA HIS A 173 12.50 4.34 20.82
C HIS A 173 11.81 3.04 21.30
N SER A 174 11.20 3.05 22.48
CA SER A 174 10.46 1.89 23.01
C SER A 174 9.23 1.52 22.17
N LEU A 175 8.63 2.49 21.48
CA LEU A 175 7.48 2.27 20.59
C LEU A 175 7.91 1.77 19.20
N LEU A 176 9.16 2.00 18.83
CA LEU A 176 9.72 1.66 17.53
C LEU A 176 10.63 0.42 17.58
N SER A 177 10.80 -0.18 18.77
CA SER A 177 11.57 -1.42 18.95
C SER A 177 10.94 -2.54 18.12
N GLY A 178 11.74 -3.17 17.25
CA GLY A 178 11.27 -4.23 16.35
C GLY A 178 11.06 -3.80 14.89
N VAL A 179 11.16 -2.52 14.56
CA VAL A 179 11.21 -2.06 13.15
C VAL A 179 12.66 -2.17 12.65
N PRO A 180 12.99 -3.10 11.73
CA PRO A 180 14.35 -3.21 11.19
C PRO A 180 14.73 -1.91 10.44
N MET A 181 15.98 -1.46 10.59
CA MET A 181 16.60 -0.21 10.06
C MET A 181 16.48 1.07 10.91
N LEU A 182 15.95 1.01 12.13
CA LEU A 182 16.08 2.12 13.08
C LEU A 182 17.35 1.93 13.92
N PRO A 183 18.23 2.95 14.05
CA PRO A 183 19.48 2.79 14.76
C PRO A 183 19.20 2.47 16.24
N ALA A 184 19.87 1.43 16.74
CA ALA A 184 20.00 1.22 18.18
C ALA A 184 20.73 2.43 18.80
N PRO A 185 20.45 2.77 20.07
CA PRO A 185 21.03 3.93 20.72
C PRO A 185 22.57 3.87 20.69
N PRO A 186 23.28 5.02 20.60
CA PRO A 186 24.71 5.05 20.83
C PRO A 186 24.96 4.67 22.30
N GLY A 187 25.50 3.47 22.52
CA GLY A 187 25.83 2.96 23.87
C GLY A 187 25.41 1.53 24.18
N ALA A 188 24.75 0.81 23.26
CA ALA A 188 24.58 -0.64 23.41
C ALA A 188 25.91 -1.35 23.08
N GLU A 189 26.85 -1.36 24.03
CA GLU A 189 28.03 -2.22 23.93
C GLU A 189 27.58 -3.69 23.91
N PRO A 190 28.18 -4.54 23.05
CA PRO A 190 27.94 -5.98 23.11
C PRO A 190 28.50 -6.47 24.43
N HIS A 191 27.63 -7.02 25.28
CA HIS A 191 28.04 -7.69 26.51
C HIS A 191 28.99 -8.82 26.11
N GLY A 192 30.28 -8.57 26.33
CA GLY A 192 31.36 -9.49 26.02
C GLY A 192 31.12 -10.81 26.72
N ALA A 193 31.29 -11.89 25.96
CA ALA A 193 31.37 -13.24 26.48
C ALA A 193 32.45 -13.29 27.57
N GLU A 194 32.03 -13.55 28.80
CA GLU A 194 32.90 -14.03 29.87
C GLU A 194 33.47 -15.38 29.42
N VAL A 195 34.76 -15.38 29.06
CA VAL A 195 35.53 -16.61 28.87
C VAL A 195 36.05 -16.98 30.25
N ASP A 196 35.43 -17.99 30.84
CA ASP A 196 35.85 -18.64 32.08
C ASP A 196 37.16 -19.41 31.83
N GLU A 197 38.30 -18.77 32.13
CA GLU A 197 39.59 -19.46 32.23
C GLU A 197 39.63 -20.27 33.53
N SER A 198 39.39 -21.58 33.42
CA SER A 198 39.74 -22.56 34.44
C SER A 198 41.26 -22.55 34.71
N PRO A 199 41.72 -22.49 35.97
CA PRO A 199 43.13 -22.71 36.27
C PRO A 199 43.42 -24.20 36.41
N GLU A 200 44.40 -24.68 35.66
CA GLU A 200 45.07 -25.97 35.88
C GLU A 200 45.74 -26.00 37.26
N GLN A 201 45.49 -27.07 38.03
CA GLN A 201 46.47 -27.76 38.88
C GLN A 201 46.18 -29.26 38.92
#